data_AF-A0A1Z9MR87-F1
#
_entry.id   AF-A0A1Z9MR87-F1
#
_cell.length_a   1.000
_cell.length_b   1.000
_cell.length_c   1.000
_cell.angle_alpha   90.00
_cell.angle_beta   90.00
_cell.angle_gamma   90.00
#
_symmetry.space_group_name_H-M   'P 1'
#
loop_
_entity.id
_entity.type
_entity.pdbx_description
1 polymer ?
#
loop_
_entity_poly.entity_id
_entity_poly.type
_entity_poly.pdbx_seq_one_letter_code
_entity_poly.pdbx_strand_id
1 'polypeptide(L)'
;MGVKKNDNRTPDYIPSINETKWYSYCVKNNIRVSYFPVQYEKGKWKITINIGPYKKGETAHISPATYDKYSLWQTYYQVCKYYYNKR
;
A
#
# COMPACT_ATOMS: atom_id res chain seq x y z
N MET A 1 -30.64 0.36 -13.80
CA MET A 1 -29.39 1.14 -13.76
C MET A 1 -28.24 0.17 -13.53
N GLY A 2 -27.37 -0.04 -14.51
CA GLY A 2 -26.22 -0.94 -14.35
C GLY A 2 -25.26 -0.37 -13.30
N VAL A 3 -24.90 -1.16 -12.30
CA VAL A 3 -23.84 -0.81 -11.35
C VAL A 3 -22.56 -0.65 -12.17
N LYS A 4 -22.16 0.60 -12.46
CA LYS A 4 -20.85 0.89 -13.06
C LYS A 4 -19.82 0.34 -12.09
N LYS A 5 -19.17 -0.79 -12.41
CA LYS A 5 -18.06 -1.35 -11.63
C LYS A 5 -17.08 -0.20 -11.34
N ASN A 6 -16.89 0.10 -10.05
CA ASN A 6 -15.82 1.00 -9.65
C ASN A 6 -14.51 0.30 -10.00
N ASP A 7 -13.90 0.71 -11.10
CA ASP A 7 -12.57 0.26 -11.50
C ASP A 7 -11.53 0.89 -10.58
N ASN A 8 -11.50 0.42 -9.33
CA ASN A 8 -10.53 0.76 -8.30
C ASN A 8 -9.39 -0.27 -8.27
N ARG A 9 -9.25 -1.08 -9.33
CA ARG A 9 -8.22 -2.10 -9.44
C ARG A 9 -6.88 -1.40 -9.56
N THR A 10 -5.93 -1.80 -8.73
CA THR A 10 -4.56 -1.33 -8.87
C THR A 10 -3.98 -1.79 -10.20
N PRO A 11 -3.08 -1.02 -10.80
CA PRO A 11 -2.34 -1.46 -11.98
C PRO A 11 -1.56 -2.73 -11.64
N ASP A 12 -1.41 -3.61 -12.63
CA ASP A 12 -0.53 -4.77 -12.50
C ASP A 12 0.92 -4.28 -12.32
N TYR A 13 1.66 -4.91 -11.41
CA TYR A 13 3.03 -4.53 -11.07
C TYR A 13 3.84 -5.76 -10.70
N ILE A 14 5.02 -5.87 -11.28
CA ILE A 14 5.96 -6.96 -11.01
C ILE A 14 7.10 -6.36 -10.18
N PRO A 15 7.20 -6.67 -8.87
CA PRO A 15 8.25 -6.14 -8.03
C PRO A 15 9.61 -6.73 -8.40
N SER A 16 10.65 -5.91 -8.25
CA SER A 16 12.03 -6.36 -8.33
C SER A 16 12.40 -7.28 -7.15
N ILE A 17 13.57 -7.93 -7.27
CA ILE A 17 14.13 -8.77 -6.19
C ILE A 17 14.32 -7.96 -4.90
N ASN A 18 14.82 -6.72 -5.01
CA ASN A 18 15.03 -5.84 -3.86
C ASN A 18 13.71 -5.44 -3.20
N GLU A 19 12.70 -5.08 -4.00
CA GLU A 19 11.37 -4.70 -3.49
C GLU A 19 10.69 -5.88 -2.78
N THR A 20 10.82 -7.08 -3.36
CA THR A 20 10.35 -8.32 -2.74
C THR A 20 11.04 -8.57 -1.40
N LYS A 21 12.35 -8.30 -1.31
CA LYS A 21 13.12 -8.41 -0.06
C LYS A 21 12.64 -7.42 0.99
N TRP A 22 12.43 -6.15 0.62
CA TRP A 22 11.94 -5.11 1.55
C TRP A 22 10.54 -5.43 2.05
N TYR A 23 9.65 -5.85 1.16
CA TYR A 23 8.30 -6.29 1.50
C TYR A 23 8.33 -7.49 2.45
N SER A 24 9.14 -8.51 2.15
CA SER A 24 9.26 -9.70 2.98
C SER A 24 9.75 -9.38 4.39
N TYR A 25 10.67 -8.43 4.54
CA TYR A 25 11.08 -7.93 5.84
C TYR A 25 9.92 -7.27 6.59
N CYS A 26 9.15 -6.40 5.94
CA CYS A 26 8.02 -5.74 6.57
C CYS A 26 6.99 -6.75 7.10
N VAL A 27 6.60 -7.72 6.28
CA VAL A 27 5.66 -8.78 6.68
C VAL A 27 6.17 -9.57 7.89
N LYS A 28 7.44 -10.00 7.86
CA LYS A 28 8.05 -10.77 8.96
C LYS A 28 8.14 -9.99 10.28
N ASN A 29 8.19 -8.66 10.22
CA ASN A 29 8.31 -7.79 11.38
C ASN A 29 6.98 -7.12 11.77
N ASN A 30 5.83 -7.66 11.31
CA ASN A 30 4.51 -7.12 11.59
C ASN A 30 4.34 -5.65 11.15
N ILE A 31 5.05 -5.23 10.10
CA ILE A 31 4.86 -3.94 9.45
C ILE A 31 4.01 -4.19 8.22
N ARG A 32 2.74 -3.80 8.29
CA ARG A 32 1.77 -3.98 7.21
C ARG A 32 1.65 -2.69 6.43
N VAL A 33 2.21 -2.65 5.23
CA VAL A 33 1.96 -1.58 4.26
C VAL A 33 0.79 -2.02 3.38
N SER A 34 -0.21 -1.17 3.24
CA SER A 34 -1.43 -1.44 2.46
C SER A 34 -1.82 -0.20 1.66
N TYR A 35 -2.75 -0.34 0.72
CA TYR A 35 -3.30 0.78 -0.04
C TYR A 35 -4.83 0.79 0.06
N PHE A 36 -5.42 1.98 -0.02
CA PHE A 36 -6.86 2.17 -0.01
C PHE A 36 -7.28 3.10 -1.14
N PRO A 37 -8.30 2.75 -1.95
CA PRO A 37 -8.81 3.65 -2.97
C PRO A 37 -9.44 4.90 -2.34
N VAL A 38 -9.25 6.05 -2.97
CA VAL A 38 -9.90 7.30 -2.56
C VAL A 38 -11.36 7.26 -3.00
N GLN A 39 -12.25 7.56 -2.06
CA GLN A 39 -13.68 7.59 -2.34
C GLN A 39 -13.98 8.69 -3.38
N TYR A 40 -14.77 8.35 -4.40
CA TYR A 40 -15.16 9.25 -5.50
C TYR A 40 -14.04 9.69 -6.47
N GLU A 41 -12.79 9.30 -6.24
CA GLU A 41 -11.66 9.57 -7.14
C GLU A 41 -11.11 8.27 -7.74
N LYS A 42 -11.53 7.94 -8.96
CA LYS A 42 -11.05 6.73 -9.65
C LYS A 42 -9.57 6.84 -10.00
N GLY A 43 -8.86 5.72 -9.86
CA GLY A 43 -7.44 5.67 -10.17
C GLY A 43 -6.56 6.42 -9.16
N LYS A 44 -7.10 6.70 -7.96
CA LYS A 44 -6.40 7.36 -6.86
C LYS A 44 -6.44 6.49 -5.62
N TRP A 45 -5.30 6.36 -4.95
CA TRP A 45 -5.14 5.53 -3.76
C TRP A 45 -4.31 6.26 -2.72
N LYS A 46 -4.53 5.94 -1.45
CA LYS A 46 -3.66 6.34 -0.34
C LYS A 46 -2.92 5.12 0.17
N ILE A 47 -1.69 5.33 0.64
CA ILE A 47 -0.93 4.29 1.33
C ILE A 47 -1.27 4.35 2.81
N THR A 48 -1.34 3.18 3.42
CA THR A 48 -1.63 3.00 4.84
C THR A 48 -0.61 2.08 5.47
N ILE A 49 -0.33 2.31 6.75
CA ILE A 49 0.68 1.56 7.50
C ILE A 49 0.08 1.15 8.85
N ASN A 50 0.28 -0.11 9.22
CA ASN A 50 0.05 -0.61 10.57
C ASN A 50 1.33 -1.27 11.08
N ILE A 51 1.66 -1.02 12.35
CA ILE A 51 2.87 -1.53 12.99
C ILE A 51 2.45 -2.38 14.18
N GLY A 52 2.98 -3.60 14.27
CA GLY A 52 2.67 -4.55 15.33
C GLY A 52 1.67 -5.62 14.89
N PRO A 53 1.38 -6.63 15.73
CA PRO A 53 0.53 -7.76 15.36
C PRO A 53 -0.86 -7.31 14.88
N TYR A 54 -1.49 -8.12 14.02
CA TYR A 54 -2.81 -7.78 13.48
C TYR A 54 -3.86 -7.77 14.58
N LYS A 55 -4.62 -6.66 14.67
CA LYS A 55 -5.77 -6.54 15.55
C LYS A 55 -7.02 -6.29 14.69
N LYS A 56 -8.05 -7.11 14.89
CA LYS A 56 -9.33 -6.94 14.20
C LYS A 56 -9.94 -5.58 14.59
N GLY A 57 -10.34 -4.79 13.58
CA GLY A 57 -10.88 -3.45 13.78
C GLY A 57 -9.84 -2.36 14.04
N GLU A 58 -8.54 -2.67 13.95
CA GLU A 58 -7.48 -1.67 14.03
C GLU A 58 -7.62 -0.66 12.89
N THR A 59 -7.50 0.63 13.22
CA THR A 59 -7.47 1.69 12.22
C THR A 59 -6.06 1.85 11.68
N ALA A 60 -5.92 1.81 10.36
CA ALA A 60 -4.64 2.00 9.70
C ALA A 60 -4.21 3.48 9.73
N HIS A 61 -2.91 3.73 9.86
CA HIS A 61 -2.37 5.08 9.70
C HIS A 61 -2.35 5.43 8.22
N ILE A 62 -3.20 6.36 7.81
CA ILE A 62 -3.36 6.75 6.41
C ILE A 62 -2.40 7.89 6.08
N SER A 63 -1.62 7.72 5.01
CA SER A 63 -0.81 8.80 4.44
C SER A 63 -1.70 9.95 3.95
N PRO A 64 -1.35 11.22 4.21
CA PRO A 64 -2.11 12.35 3.68
C PRO A 64 -2.01 12.44 2.15
N ALA A 65 -0.95 11.89 1.56
CA ALA A 65 -0.72 11.93 0.12
C ALA A 65 -1.59 10.92 -0.64
N THR A 66 -1.96 11.33 -1.85
CA THR A 66 -2.75 10.54 -2.79
C THR A 66 -1.90 10.19 -4.00
N TYR A 67 -1.91 8.92 -4.40
CA TYR A 67 -1.10 8.35 -5.45
C TYR A 67 -1.98 7.88 -6.61
N ASP A 68 -1.42 7.92 -7.81
CA ASP A 68 -2.03 7.39 -9.03
C ASP A 68 -1.46 6.02 -9.40
N LYS A 69 -1.88 5.50 -10.55
CA LYS A 69 -1.44 4.19 -11.05
C LYS A 69 0.07 4.11 -11.32
N TYR A 70 0.77 5.21 -11.52
CA TYR A 70 2.21 5.19 -11.80
C TYR A 70 3.03 5.25 -10.50
N SER A 71 2.56 6.04 -9.54
CA SER A 71 3.26 6.36 -8.30
C SER A 71 2.92 5.43 -7.12
N LEU A 72 1.78 4.73 -7.16
CA LEU A 72 1.31 3.90 -6.05
C LEU A 72 2.34 2.83 -5.65
N TRP A 73 2.71 1.94 -6.58
CA TRP A 73 3.60 0.82 -6.27
C TRP A 73 5.02 1.26 -5.96
N GLN A 74 5.53 2.27 -6.69
CA GLN A 74 6.82 2.86 -6.40
C GLN A 74 6.86 3.36 -4.96
N THR A 75 5.86 4.14 -4.54
CA THR A 75 5.82 4.67 -3.18
C THR A 75 5.60 3.57 -2.15
N TYR A 76 4.75 2.59 -2.44
CA TYR A 76 4.51 1.42 -1.58
C TYR A 76 5.82 0.73 -1.22
N TYR A 77 6.65 0.40 -2.22
CA TYR A 77 7.93 -0.26 -1.96
C TYR A 77 8.99 0.67 -1.38
N GLN A 78 8.95 1.99 -1.63
CA GLN A 78 9.82 2.94 -0.92
C GLN A 78 9.49 3.00 0.58
N VAL A 79 8.22 2.91 0.96
CA VAL A 79 7.82 2.79 2.37
C VAL A 79 8.37 1.48 2.96
N CYS A 80 8.25 0.36 2.26
CA CYS A 80 8.87 -0.90 2.69
C CYS A 80 10.40 -0.77 2.84
N LYS A 81 11.07 -0.11 1.88
CA LYS A 81 12.51 0.15 1.91
C LYS A 81 12.91 0.97 3.13
N TYR A 82 12.14 2.00 3.48
CA TYR A 82 12.39 2.85 4.63
C TYR A 82 12.46 2.03 5.93
N TYR A 83 11.48 1.13 6.16
CA TYR A 83 11.50 0.26 7.34
C TYR A 83 12.60 -0.80 7.27
N TYR A 84 12.86 -1.37 6.09
CA TYR A 84 13.98 -2.28 5.89
C TYR A 84 15.33 -1.64 6.22
N ASN A 85 15.52 -0.37 5.88
CA ASN A 85 16.75 0.37 6.17
C ASN A 85 16.87 0.77 7.64
N LYS A 86 15.74 0.88 8.35
CA LYS A 86 15.68 1.19 9.80
C LYS A 86 15.90 -0.02 10.71
N ARG A 87 16.13 -1.20 10.12
CA ARG A 87 16.46 -2.43 10.84
C ARG A 87 17.64 -2.27 11.79
#